data_AF-A0A1I5FCR2-F1
#
_entry.id   AF-A0A1I5FCR2-F1
#
_cell.length_a   1.000
_cell.length_b   1.000
_cell.length_c   1.000
_cell.angle_alpha   90.00
_cell.angle_beta   90.00
_cell.angle_gamma   90.00
#
_symmetry.space_group_name_H-M   'P 1'
#
loop_
_entity.id
_entity.type
_entity.pdbx_description
1 polymer ?
#
loop_
_entity_poly.entity_id
_entity_poly.type
_entity_poly.pdbx_seq_one_letter_code
_entity_poly.pdbx_strand_id
1 'polypeptide(L)' 'MHWWSQQACEAAAEAQAADPSPGNLMAAAQVQALVSMAEALHRIAAALEERDDAEGAPPLSVRPR' A
#
# COMPACT_ATOMS: atom_id res chain seq x y z
N MET A 1 7.83 5.24 2.78
CA MET A 1 8.20 4.35 1.66
C MET A 1 8.42 2.97 2.24
N HIS A 2 7.61 1.98 1.87
CA HIS A 2 7.76 0.63 2.39
C HIS A 2 8.93 -0.09 1.70
N TRP A 3 9.68 -0.92 2.44
CA TRP A 3 10.83 -1.66 1.91
C TRP A 3 10.47 -2.53 0.69
N TRP A 4 9.25 -3.09 0.65
CA TRP A 4 8.76 -3.91 -0.45
C TRP A 4 8.41 -3.10 -1.71
N SER A 5 7.99 -1.84 -1.56
CA SER A 5 7.69 -0.92 -2.68
C SER A 5 8.98 -0.59 -3.44
N GLN A 6 10.04 -0.23 -2.70
CA GLN A 6 11.35 0.04 -3.26
C GLN A 6 11.94 -1.20 -3.98
N GLN A 7 11.93 -2.36 -3.33
CA GLN A 7 12.46 -3.59 -3.91
C GLN A 7 11.75 -3.98 -5.22
N ALA A 8 10.42 -3.81 -5.30
CA ALA A 8 9.66 -4.13 -6.50
C ALA A 8 10.01 -3.19 -7.67
N CYS A 9 10.15 -1.89 -7.39
CA CYS A 9 10.56 -0.91 -8.41
C CYS A 9 12.00 -1.13 -8.88
N GLU A 10 12.93 -1.43 -7.96
CA GLU A 10 14.32 -1.72 -8.29
C GLU A 10 14.43 -2.98 -9.16
N ALA A 11 13.77 -4.08 -8.77
CA ALA A 11 13.77 -5.31 -9.57
C ALA A 11 13.16 -5.11 -10.96
N ALA A 12 12.09 -4.32 -11.08
CA ALA A 12 11.48 -3.98 -12.37
C ALA A 12 12.42 -3.13 -13.24
N ALA A 13 13.11 -2.16 -12.65
CA ALA A 13 14.09 -1.32 -13.34
C ALA A 13 15.31 -2.13 -13.80
N GLU A 14 15.81 -3.04 -12.96
CA GLU A 14 16.91 -3.95 -13.30
C GLU A 14 16.54 -4.88 -14.44
N ALA A 15 15.35 -5.51 -14.39
CA ALA A 15 14.87 -6.35 -15.47
C ALA A 15 14.73 -5.57 -16.78
N GLN A 16 14.17 -4.35 -16.71
CA GLN A 16 14.02 -3.46 -17.86
C GLN A 16 15.36 -3.05 -18.47
N ALA A 17 16.37 -2.79 -17.62
CA ALA A 17 17.71 -2.46 -18.07
C ALA A 17 18.41 -3.65 -18.75
N ALA A 18 18.12 -4.88 -18.29
CA ALA A 18 18.65 -6.11 -18.86
C ALA A 18 17.99 -6.48 -20.20
N ASP A 19 16.68 -6.23 -20.36
CA ASP A 19 15.94 -6.41 -21.61
C ASP A 19 14.90 -5.29 -21.82
N PRO A 20 15.17 -4.30 -22.69
CA PRO A 20 14.25 -3.20 -22.95
C PRO A 20 13.16 -3.56 -23.99
N SER A 21 12.74 -4.83 -24.06
CA SER A 21 11.65 -5.24 -24.95
C SER A 21 10.34 -4.54 -24.57
N PRO A 22 9.44 -4.25 -25.55
CA PRO A 22 8.15 -3.61 -25.26
C PRO A 22 7.31 -4.35 -24.20
N GLY A 23 7.40 -5.69 -24.18
CA GLY A 23 6.74 -6.50 -23.16
C GLY A 23 7.27 -6.23 -21.75
N ASN A 24 8.59 -6.05 -21.61
CA ASN A 24 9.23 -5.78 -20.34
C ASN A 24 9.01 -4.33 -19.87
N LEU A 25 8.96 -3.36 -20.78
CA LEU A 25 8.53 -1.99 -20.48
C LEU A 25 7.09 -1.98 -19.90
N MET A 26 6.20 -2.78 -20.49
CA MET A 26 4.83 -2.91 -20.03
C MET A 26 4.75 -3.62 -18.67
N ALA A 27 5.56 -4.66 -18.45
CA ALA A 27 5.65 -5.34 -17.17
C ALA A 27 6.14 -4.39 -16.05
N ALA A 28 7.17 -3.58 -16.30
CA ALA A 28 7.65 -2.59 -15.34
C ALA A 28 6.57 -1.54 -15.00
N ALA A 29 5.83 -1.07 -16.00
CA ALA A 29 4.70 -0.16 -15.78
C ALA A 29 3.58 -0.81 -14.95
N GLN A 30 3.28 -2.09 -15.18
CA GLN A 30 2.31 -2.84 -14.39
C GLN A 30 2.75 -3.00 -12.93
N VAL A 31 4.04 -3.28 -12.68
CA VAL A 31 4.60 -3.34 -11.33
C VAL A 31 4.42 -1.99 -10.61
N GLN A 32 4.75 -0.88 -11.28
CA GLN A 32 4.56 0.46 -10.71
C GLN A 32 3.09 0.75 -10.35
N ALA A 33 2.16 0.35 -11.21
CA ALA A 33 0.73 0.52 -10.96
C ALA A 33 0.26 -0.30 -9.75
N LEU A 34 0.68 -1.56 -9.66
CA LEU A 34 0.34 -2.45 -8.54
C LEU A 34 0.90 -1.94 -7.20
N VAL A 35 2.15 -1.45 -7.20
CA VAL A 35 2.76 -0.83 -6.02
C VAL A 35 1.97 0.40 -5.58
N SER A 36 1.61 1.27 -6.53
CA SER A 36 0.82 2.48 -6.24
C SER A 36 -0.57 2.15 -5.67
N MET A 37 -1.22 1.10 -6.20
CA MET A 37 -2.50 0.61 -5.68
C MET A 37 -2.36 0.06 -4.25
N ALA A 38 -1.34 -0.75 -4.00
CA ALA A 38 -1.09 -1.31 -2.68
C ALA A 38 -0.79 -0.21 -1.63
N GLU A 39 -0.04 0.83 -2.00
CA GLU A 39 0.18 2.00 -1.13
C GLU A 39 -1.09 2.81 -0.88
N ALA A 40 -1.97 2.94 -1.89
CA ALA A 40 -3.28 3.57 -1.70
C ALA A 40 -4.17 2.77 -0.74
N LEU A 41 -4.22 1.44 -0.90
CA LEU A 41 -4.96 0.55 -0.01
C LEU A 41 -4.41 0.60 1.43
N HIS A 42 -3.09 0.64 1.59
CA HIS A 42 -2.48 0.77 2.91
C HIS A 42 -2.86 2.09 3.59
N ARG A 43 -2.85 3.22 2.86
CA ARG A 43 -3.30 4.52 3.39
C ARG A 43 -4.78 4.51 3.78
N ILE A 44 -5.63 3.84 3.00
CA ILE A 44 -7.05 3.69 3.33
C ILE A 44 -7.21 2.87 4.61
N ALA A 45 -6.50 1.74 4.73
CA ALA A 45 -6.54 0.91 5.93
C ALA A 45 -6.07 1.68 7.17
N ALA A 46 -4.95 2.39 7.10
CA ALA A 46 -4.44 3.21 8.19
C ALA A 46 -5.44 4.29 8.61
N ALA A 47 -6.09 4.97 7.66
CA ALA A 47 -7.11 5.98 7.95
C ALA A 47 -8.38 5.39 8.56
N LEU A 48 -8.69 4.10 8.32
CA LEU A 48 -9.81 3.41 8.97
C LEU A 48 -9.42 3.01 10.41
N GLU A 49 -8.21 2.48 10.61
CA GLU A 49 -7.68 2.14 11.94
C GLU A 49 -7.62 3.38 12.86
N GLU A 50 -7.10 4.51 12.36
CA GLU A 50 -7.06 5.77 13.11
C GLU A 50 -8.45 6.30 13.50
N ARG A 51 -9.48 6.05 12.67
CA ARG A 51 -10.86 6.43 12.98
C ARG A 51 -11.46 5.54 14.06
N ASP A 52 -11.23 4.24 14.00
CA ASP A 52 -11.67 3.29 15.03
C ASP A 52 -11.02 3.62 16.39
N ASP A 53 -9.74 4.03 16.41
CA ASP A 53 -9.05 4.47 17.62
C ASP A 53 -9.55 5.85 18.12
N ALA A 54 -9.89 6.77 17.21
CA ALA A 54 -10.46 8.07 17.55
C ALA A 54 -11.92 8.00 18.04
N GLU A 55 -12.68 6.99 17.59
CA GLU A 55 -13.99 6.61 18.12
C GLU A 55 -13.91 5.76 19.39
N GLY A 56 -12.77 5.80 20.10
CA GLY A 56 -12.63 5.46 21.52
C GLY A 56 -13.53 6.31 22.42
N ALA A 57 -14.83 6.09 22.32
CA ALA A 57 -15.83 6.55 23.28
C ALA A 57 -15.60 5.83 24.62
N PRO A 58 -15.53 6.56 25.76
CA PRO A 58 -15.40 5.96 27.09
C PRO A 58 -16.71 5.23 27.50
N PRO A 59 -16.64 4.34 28.51
CA PRO A 59 -17.30 3.04 28.50
C PRO A 59 -18.82 3.15 28.60
N LEU A 60 -19.52 2.13 28.09
CA LEU A 60 -20.92 1.86 28.39
C LEU A 60 -21.15 1.98 29.90
N SER A 61 -21.63 3.15 30.33
CA SER A 61 -22.04 3.43 31.69
C SER A 61 -23.34 2.65 31.92
N VAL A 62 -23.19 1.37 32.30
CA VAL A 62 -24.31 0.55 32.74
C VAL A 62 -24.77 1.11 34.09
N ARG A 63 -25.77 1.98 34.02
CA ARG A 63 -26.44 2.61 35.16
C ARG A 63 -27.05 1.52 36.07
N PRO A 64 -26.80 1.51 37.39
CA PRO A 64 -27.41 0.53 38.28
C PRO A 64 -28.88 0.88 38.59
N ARG A 65 -29.67 -0.17 38.87
CA ARG A 65 -31.12 -0.18 39.14
C ARG A 65 -31.55 0.73 40.30
#